data_AF-A0A535ULQ3-F1
#
_entry.id   AF-A0A535ULQ3-F1
#
_cell.length_a   1.000
_cell.length_b   1.000
_cell.length_c   1.000
_cell.angle_alpha   90.00
_cell.angle_beta   90.00
_cell.angle_gamma   90.00
#
_symmetry.space_group_name_H-M   'P 1'
#
loop_
_entity.id
_entity.type
_entity.pdbx_description
1 polymer ?
#
loop_
_entity_poly.entity_id
_entity_poly.type
_entity_poly.pdbx_seq_one_letter_code
_entity_poly.pdbx_strand_id
1 'polypeptide(L)'
;SNWSWNYGKVLPPMGYDVCAVNLPDRARADIQVSAEYVVHAIRFMAERSHRKVDVVGFSQGPLEPRWAIKFWPDVPQLVDHLVAMAGVGHGFTETQGICASECIAPFWQMKPDSKFLAALNSGSETPGPVSYTSVYSRTDQFVWYAGGHGDPWDQSAQLKGASNIAVQDICPGRYVEHIQAVSDAVYYAVVMDALTHPGGADASRIDKSVCTRGMMAGVDPGQAMSETVEIDRDLMVLTGEHHVTGEPKLAAYAAS
;
A
#
# COMPACT_ATOMS: atom_id res chain seq x y z
N SER A 1 -1.41 10.99 -11.66
CA SER A 1 -0.99 9.64 -11.23
C SER A 1 -0.43 9.79 -9.83
N ASN A 2 -0.80 8.94 -8.88
CA ASN A 2 -0.41 9.08 -7.46
C ASN A 2 1.11 8.96 -7.23
N TRP A 3 1.89 8.62 -8.26
CA TRP A 3 3.33 8.35 -8.17
C TRP A 3 4.22 9.35 -8.92
N SER A 4 3.69 10.09 -9.89
CA SER A 4 4.51 10.81 -10.89
C SER A 4 5.33 11.97 -10.30
N TRP A 5 4.93 12.49 -9.15
CA TRP A 5 5.55 13.64 -8.50
C TRP A 5 6.37 13.27 -7.25
N ASN A 6 6.28 12.02 -6.77
CA ASN A 6 7.00 11.49 -5.60
C ASN A 6 8.02 10.41 -6.02
N TYR A 7 7.83 9.14 -5.71
CA TYR A 7 8.72 8.03 -6.08
C TYR A 7 9.02 7.96 -7.58
N GLY A 8 8.04 8.22 -8.45
CA GLY A 8 8.23 8.30 -9.90
C GLY A 8 9.10 9.47 -10.36
N LYS A 9 9.28 10.50 -9.51
CA LYS A 9 10.17 11.64 -9.75
C LYS A 9 11.55 11.42 -9.15
N VAL A 10 11.64 10.88 -7.93
CA VAL A 10 12.89 10.85 -7.16
C VAL A 10 13.75 9.63 -7.42
N LEU A 11 13.15 8.48 -7.75
CA LEU A 11 13.88 7.24 -7.98
C LEU A 11 14.64 7.18 -9.33
N PRO A 12 14.10 7.68 -10.47
CA PRO A 12 14.84 7.60 -11.74
C PRO A 12 16.20 8.33 -11.74
N PRO A 13 16.34 9.55 -11.17
CA PRO A 13 17.64 10.19 -11.01
C PRO A 13 18.65 9.41 -10.15
N MET A 14 18.16 8.46 -9.33
CA MET A 14 18.99 7.58 -8.50
C MET A 14 19.36 6.27 -9.23
N GLY A 15 18.93 6.08 -10.49
CA GLY A 15 19.25 4.92 -11.31
C GLY A 15 18.25 3.78 -11.25
N TYR A 16 17.05 3.99 -10.69
CA TYR A 16 15.97 3.00 -10.71
C TYR A 16 15.13 3.11 -11.98
N ASP A 17 14.83 1.98 -12.61
CA ASP A 17 13.78 1.89 -13.63
C ASP A 17 12.42 1.77 -12.92
N VAL A 18 11.59 2.80 -13.04
CA VAL A 18 10.28 2.88 -12.36
C VAL A 18 9.15 2.73 -13.34
N CYS A 19 8.15 1.93 -12.99
CA CYS A 19 6.87 1.86 -13.68
C CYS A 19 5.73 1.96 -12.67
N ALA A 20 4.69 2.73 -13.02
CA ALA A 20 3.43 2.79 -12.28
C ALA A 20 2.37 1.96 -13.03
N VAL A 21 1.58 1.20 -12.29
CA VAL A 21 0.50 0.39 -12.87
C VAL A 21 -0.77 1.23 -12.91
N ASN A 22 -1.33 1.42 -14.11
CA ASN A 22 -2.65 2.00 -14.26
C ASN A 22 -3.71 0.92 -13.97
N LEU A 23 -4.16 0.85 -12.73
CA LEU A 23 -5.16 -0.12 -12.31
C LEU A 23 -6.52 0.17 -12.96
N PRO A 24 -7.33 -0.88 -13.25
CA PRO A 24 -8.67 -0.74 -13.80
C PRO A 24 -9.51 0.25 -12.99
N ASP A 25 -10.20 1.11 -13.72
CA ASP A 25 -11.10 2.11 -13.14
C ASP A 25 -10.46 2.94 -12.02
N ARG A 26 -9.16 3.25 -12.14
CA ARG A 26 -8.38 3.97 -11.14
C ARG A 26 -8.42 3.30 -9.76
N ALA A 27 -8.27 1.98 -9.76
CA ALA A 27 -8.29 1.12 -8.58
C ALA A 27 -9.67 0.97 -7.90
N ARG A 28 -10.78 1.37 -8.55
CA ARG A 28 -12.16 1.19 -8.05
C ARG A 28 -12.82 -0.14 -8.45
N ALA A 29 -12.19 -0.89 -9.35
CA ALA A 29 -12.69 -2.21 -9.75
C ALA A 29 -12.39 -3.25 -8.66
N ASP A 30 -12.94 -4.47 -8.83
CA ASP A 30 -12.59 -5.62 -8.00
C ASP A 30 -11.05 -5.77 -7.86
N ILE A 31 -10.56 -5.80 -6.62
CA ILE A 31 -9.12 -5.89 -6.31
C ILE A 31 -8.50 -7.15 -6.93
N GLN A 32 -9.27 -8.23 -7.08
CA GLN A 32 -8.83 -9.47 -7.72
C GLN A 32 -8.53 -9.26 -9.21
N VAL A 33 -9.33 -8.43 -9.89
CA VAL A 33 -9.09 -8.04 -11.30
C VAL A 33 -7.91 -7.07 -11.38
N SER A 34 -7.82 -6.12 -10.45
CA SER A 34 -6.67 -5.20 -10.36
C SER A 34 -5.34 -5.95 -10.13
N ALA A 35 -5.37 -7.05 -9.38
CA ALA A 35 -4.21 -7.91 -9.19
C ALA A 35 -3.69 -8.55 -10.49
N GLU A 36 -4.55 -8.85 -11.47
CA GLU A 36 -4.11 -9.38 -12.78
C GLU A 36 -3.21 -8.38 -13.53
N TYR A 37 -3.49 -7.08 -13.40
CA TYR A 37 -2.65 -6.02 -13.97
C TYR A 37 -1.30 -5.94 -13.27
N VAL A 38 -1.27 -6.15 -11.95
CA VAL A 38 -0.02 -6.22 -11.18
C VAL A 38 0.79 -7.46 -11.54
N VAL A 39 0.15 -8.63 -11.72
CA VAL A 39 0.81 -9.84 -12.23
C VAL A 39 1.46 -9.58 -13.58
N HIS A 40 0.74 -8.95 -14.51
CA HIS A 40 1.27 -8.61 -15.82
C HIS A 40 2.47 -7.66 -15.72
N ALA A 41 2.37 -6.60 -14.90
CA ALA A 41 3.44 -5.63 -14.70
C ALA A 41 4.70 -6.26 -14.09
N ILE A 42 4.55 -7.12 -13.07
CA ILE A 42 5.66 -7.85 -12.44
C ILE A 42 6.38 -8.71 -13.48
N ARG A 43 5.64 -9.52 -14.24
CA ARG A 43 6.21 -10.38 -15.28
C ARG A 43 6.94 -9.57 -16.34
N PHE A 44 6.31 -8.50 -16.84
CA PHE A 44 6.90 -7.63 -17.85
C PHE A 44 8.21 -6.98 -17.37
N MET A 45 8.22 -6.43 -16.15
CA MET A 45 9.40 -5.78 -15.59
C MET A 45 10.51 -6.79 -15.28
N ALA A 46 10.16 -7.98 -14.77
CA ALA A 46 11.14 -9.04 -14.50
C ALA A 46 11.77 -9.57 -15.79
N GLU A 47 10.97 -9.78 -16.84
CA GLU A 47 11.45 -10.19 -18.16
C GLU A 47 12.37 -9.13 -18.78
N ARG A 48 11.97 -7.86 -18.73
CA ARG A 48 12.73 -6.75 -19.32
C ARG A 48 14.05 -6.48 -18.60
N SER A 49 14.05 -6.58 -17.28
CA SER A 49 15.24 -6.28 -16.46
C SER A 49 16.15 -7.49 -16.24
N HIS A 50 15.66 -8.70 -16.51
CA HIS A 50 16.30 -9.98 -16.14
C HIS A 50 16.64 -10.05 -14.64
N ARG A 51 15.86 -9.38 -13.80
CA ARG A 51 16.01 -9.31 -12.35
C ARG A 51 14.66 -9.51 -11.69
N LYS A 52 14.68 -9.85 -10.41
CA LYS A 52 13.48 -9.68 -9.58
C LYS A 52 13.12 -8.20 -9.49
N VAL A 53 11.84 -7.92 -9.27
CA VAL A 53 11.29 -6.57 -9.17
C VAL A 53 10.92 -6.24 -7.74
N ASP A 54 11.05 -4.97 -7.39
CA ASP A 54 10.52 -4.42 -6.16
C ASP A 54 9.15 -3.80 -6.41
N VAL A 55 8.22 -4.02 -5.49
CA VAL A 55 6.85 -3.50 -5.59
C VAL A 55 6.56 -2.63 -4.37
N VAL A 56 6.14 -1.39 -4.60
CA VAL A 56 5.73 -0.45 -3.56
C VAL A 56 4.26 -0.12 -3.78
N GLY A 57 3.43 -0.40 -2.77
CA GLY A 57 2.01 -0.08 -2.77
C GLY A 57 1.68 0.98 -1.72
N PHE A 58 0.67 1.80 -1.99
CA PHE A 58 0.14 2.79 -1.06
C PHE A 58 -1.35 2.57 -0.80
N SER A 59 -1.80 2.68 0.44
CA SER A 59 -3.23 2.56 0.81
C SER A 59 -3.81 1.18 0.44
N GLN A 60 -4.77 1.12 -0.49
CA GLN A 60 -5.26 -0.13 -1.11
C GLN A 60 -4.16 -0.88 -1.87
N GLY A 61 -3.23 -0.16 -2.51
CA GLY A 61 -2.26 -0.67 -3.48
C GLY A 61 -1.35 -1.84 -3.07
N PRO A 62 -1.13 -2.14 -1.77
CA PRO A 62 -0.46 -3.37 -1.36
C PRO A 62 -1.34 -4.62 -1.45
N LEU A 63 -2.66 -4.51 -1.54
CA LEU A 63 -3.57 -5.66 -1.59
C LEU A 63 -3.43 -6.43 -2.90
N GLU A 64 -3.28 -5.72 -4.02
CA GLU A 64 -3.10 -6.30 -5.36
C GLU A 64 -1.83 -7.16 -5.47
N PRO A 65 -0.61 -6.68 -5.13
CA PRO A 65 0.59 -7.51 -5.17
C PRO A 65 0.58 -8.63 -4.13
N ARG A 66 -0.01 -8.44 -2.94
CA ARG A 66 -0.18 -9.55 -1.98
C ARG A 66 -1.07 -10.64 -2.56
N TRP A 67 -2.18 -10.26 -3.21
CA TRP A 67 -3.08 -11.20 -3.90
C TRP A 67 -2.35 -11.91 -5.05
N ALA A 68 -1.59 -11.17 -5.86
CA ALA A 68 -0.78 -11.70 -6.95
C ALA A 68 0.23 -12.75 -6.46
N ILE A 69 1.03 -12.41 -5.45
CA ILE A 69 2.02 -13.33 -4.84
C ILE A 69 1.34 -14.58 -4.28
N LYS A 70 0.16 -14.44 -3.65
CA LYS A 70 -0.53 -15.57 -3.03
C LYS A 70 -1.09 -16.56 -4.04
N PHE A 71 -1.70 -16.07 -5.12
CA PHE A 71 -2.51 -16.91 -6.01
C PHE A 71 -1.88 -17.20 -7.38
N TRP A 72 -0.77 -16.54 -7.75
CA TRP A 72 0.01 -16.86 -8.95
C TRP A 72 1.34 -17.51 -8.58
N PRO A 73 1.51 -18.84 -8.78
CA PRO A 73 2.66 -19.58 -8.26
C PRO A 73 4.04 -19.11 -8.73
N ASP A 74 4.13 -18.47 -9.89
CA ASP A 74 5.38 -17.94 -10.45
C ASP A 74 5.77 -16.58 -9.86
N VAL A 75 4.80 -15.76 -9.47
CA VAL A 75 5.01 -14.37 -9.03
C VAL A 75 5.95 -14.24 -7.82
N PRO A 76 5.88 -15.08 -6.76
CA PRO A 76 6.81 -14.98 -5.63
C PRO A 76 8.29 -15.10 -6.01
N GLN A 77 8.61 -15.76 -7.13
CA GLN A 77 10.00 -15.90 -7.59
C GLN A 77 10.48 -14.69 -8.39
N LEU A 78 9.56 -13.84 -8.83
CA LEU A 78 9.84 -12.63 -9.61
C LEU A 78 9.91 -11.37 -8.75
N VAL A 79 9.46 -11.42 -7.50
CA VAL A 79 9.45 -10.27 -6.58
C VAL A 79 10.60 -10.40 -5.57
N ASP A 80 11.35 -9.33 -5.37
CA ASP A 80 12.38 -9.24 -4.32
C ASP A 80 11.81 -8.62 -3.05
N HIS A 81 11.29 -7.39 -3.14
CA HIS A 81 10.64 -6.69 -2.03
C HIS A 81 9.17 -6.35 -2.34
N LEU A 82 8.31 -6.49 -1.33
CA LEU A 82 7.00 -5.85 -1.28
C LEU A 82 6.95 -4.87 -0.11
N VAL A 83 6.83 -3.58 -0.42
CA VAL A 83 6.68 -2.50 0.57
C VAL A 83 5.23 -2.01 0.57
N ALA A 84 4.53 -2.24 1.68
CA ALA A 84 3.20 -1.73 1.94
C ALA A 84 3.29 -0.40 2.71
N MET A 85 3.00 0.72 2.06
CA MET A 85 2.94 2.04 2.70
C MET A 85 1.51 2.38 3.08
N ALA A 86 1.28 2.65 4.36
CA ALA A 86 -0.06 2.95 4.88
C ALA A 86 -1.10 1.92 4.40
N GLY A 87 -0.70 0.65 4.37
CA GLY A 87 -1.49 -0.43 3.80
C GLY A 87 -2.67 -0.81 4.70
N VAL A 88 -3.75 -1.25 4.07
CA VAL A 88 -4.99 -1.71 4.74
C VAL A 88 -5.10 -3.23 4.72
N GLY A 89 -4.03 -3.92 5.13
CA GLY A 89 -3.84 -5.36 4.99
C GLY A 89 -4.88 -6.23 5.68
N HIS A 90 -5.51 -5.72 6.74
CA HIS A 90 -6.62 -6.33 7.47
C HIS A 90 -7.91 -5.49 7.42
N GLY A 91 -7.99 -4.56 6.47
CA GLY A 91 -9.15 -3.68 6.29
C GLY A 91 -9.24 -2.58 7.34
N PHE A 92 -10.28 -1.76 7.24
CA PHE A 92 -10.53 -0.68 8.19
C PHE A 92 -12.02 -0.47 8.43
N THR A 93 -12.40 -0.17 9.67
CA THR A 93 -13.78 -0.15 10.15
C THR A 93 -14.62 0.96 9.51
N GLU A 94 -14.01 2.09 9.13
CA GLU A 94 -14.71 3.22 8.49
C GLU A 94 -15.33 2.85 7.14
N THR A 95 -14.84 1.80 6.46
CA THR A 95 -15.50 1.24 5.27
C THR A 95 -16.95 0.85 5.54
N GLN A 96 -17.33 0.50 6.77
CA GLN A 96 -18.72 0.18 7.12
C GLN A 96 -19.62 1.42 7.13
N GLY A 97 -19.10 2.56 7.58
CA GLY A 97 -19.80 3.85 7.56
C GLY A 97 -19.87 4.47 6.17
N ILE A 98 -18.77 4.40 5.41
CA ILE A 98 -18.68 4.92 4.04
C ILE A 98 -19.46 4.03 3.07
N CYS A 99 -19.47 2.72 3.28
CA CYS A 99 -20.12 1.73 2.41
C CYS A 99 -21.24 0.98 3.15
N ALA A 100 -22.40 1.62 3.27
CA ALA A 100 -23.58 1.05 3.93
C ALA A 100 -24.49 0.22 3.00
N SER A 101 -24.68 0.64 1.74
CA SER A 101 -25.62 -0.01 0.80
C SER A 101 -25.12 -0.12 -0.63
N GLU A 102 -24.45 0.90 -1.14
CA GLU A 102 -23.87 0.96 -2.50
C GLU A 102 -22.52 1.66 -2.42
N CYS A 103 -21.46 1.00 -2.89
CA CYS A 103 -20.12 1.58 -2.94
C CYS A 103 -19.27 0.88 -4.00
N ILE A 104 -18.08 1.42 -4.28
CA ILE A 104 -17.10 0.76 -5.16
C ILE A 104 -16.67 -0.59 -4.59
N ALA A 105 -16.35 -1.55 -5.46
CA ALA A 105 -16.00 -2.92 -5.08
C ALA A 105 -14.89 -3.03 -3.99
N PRO A 106 -13.78 -2.27 -4.07
CA PRO A 106 -12.73 -2.30 -3.05
C PRO A 106 -13.19 -1.97 -1.64
N PHE A 107 -14.17 -1.08 -1.47
CA PHE A 107 -14.67 -0.75 -0.13
C PHE A 107 -15.40 -1.91 0.53
N TRP A 108 -16.09 -2.74 -0.25
CA TRP A 108 -16.61 -4.01 0.28
C TRP A 108 -15.48 -4.98 0.62
N GLN A 109 -14.45 -5.06 -0.23
CA GLN A 109 -13.32 -5.97 -0.07
C GLN A 109 -12.33 -5.53 1.02
N MET A 110 -12.36 -4.27 1.46
CA MET A 110 -11.53 -3.74 2.55
C MET A 110 -12.29 -3.66 3.89
N LYS A 111 -13.51 -4.20 3.97
CA LYS A 111 -14.17 -4.45 5.26
C LYS A 111 -13.38 -5.52 6.02
N PRO A 112 -13.09 -5.33 7.32
CA PRO A 112 -12.31 -6.32 8.09
C PRO A 112 -12.87 -7.76 8.05
N ASP A 113 -14.18 -7.91 7.87
CA ASP A 113 -14.90 -9.19 7.78
C ASP A 113 -15.21 -9.65 6.34
N SER A 114 -14.64 -8.99 5.33
CA SER A 114 -14.80 -9.35 3.92
C SER A 114 -14.24 -10.74 3.59
N LYS A 115 -14.85 -11.41 2.61
CA LYS A 115 -14.37 -12.70 2.10
C LYS A 115 -13.02 -12.55 1.41
N PHE A 116 -12.77 -11.42 0.77
CA PHE A 116 -11.51 -11.06 0.13
C PHE A 116 -10.36 -11.04 1.15
N LEU A 117 -10.48 -10.28 2.24
CA LEU A 117 -9.43 -10.24 3.26
C LEU A 117 -9.30 -11.57 3.99
N ALA A 118 -10.40 -12.28 4.23
CA ALA A 118 -10.35 -13.63 4.80
C ALA A 118 -9.54 -14.59 3.89
N ALA A 119 -9.76 -14.56 2.57
CA ALA A 119 -9.01 -15.36 1.61
C ALA A 119 -7.55 -14.91 1.52
N LEU A 120 -7.29 -13.60 1.44
CA LEU A 120 -5.95 -13.03 1.34
C LEU A 120 -5.09 -13.34 2.58
N ASN A 121 -5.65 -13.25 3.78
CA ASN A 121 -4.94 -13.45 5.04
C ASN A 121 -4.95 -14.91 5.54
N SER A 122 -5.59 -15.84 4.82
CA SER A 122 -5.57 -17.26 5.18
C SER A 122 -4.15 -17.86 5.14
N GLY A 123 -3.77 -18.68 6.12
CA GLY A 123 -2.44 -19.29 6.14
C GLY A 123 -1.32 -18.25 6.37
N SER A 124 -0.34 -18.17 5.44
CA SER A 124 0.73 -17.17 5.52
C SER A 124 0.33 -15.87 4.83
N GLU A 125 0.49 -14.74 5.52
CA GLU A 125 0.32 -13.40 4.96
C GLU A 125 1.51 -12.93 4.11
N THR A 126 2.65 -13.62 4.25
CA THR A 126 3.94 -13.29 3.62
C THR A 126 4.52 -14.54 2.92
N PRO A 127 3.84 -15.11 1.91
CA PRO A 127 4.27 -16.35 1.29
C PRO A 127 5.46 -16.18 0.33
N GLY A 128 6.27 -17.23 0.22
CA GLY A 128 7.39 -17.27 -0.73
C GLY A 128 8.65 -16.56 -0.24
N PRO A 129 9.69 -16.43 -1.09
CA PRO A 129 10.99 -15.87 -0.73
C PRO A 129 11.03 -14.34 -0.81
N VAL A 130 9.88 -13.66 -0.71
CA VAL A 130 9.75 -12.21 -0.85
C VAL A 130 10.05 -11.53 0.49
N SER A 131 10.77 -10.42 0.45
CA SER A 131 11.01 -9.55 1.60
C SER A 131 9.84 -8.59 1.79
N TYR A 132 9.07 -8.76 2.87
CA TYR A 132 7.91 -7.92 3.15
C TYR A 132 8.24 -6.82 4.15
N THR A 133 7.84 -5.59 3.82
CA THR A 133 7.88 -4.44 4.73
C THR A 133 6.51 -3.80 4.78
N SER A 134 5.99 -3.56 5.98
CA SER A 134 4.83 -2.71 6.21
C SER A 134 5.27 -1.47 6.98
N VAL A 135 5.12 -0.30 6.38
CA VAL A 135 5.40 0.99 7.02
C VAL A 135 4.11 1.78 7.15
N TYR A 136 3.90 2.34 8.34
CA TYR A 136 2.58 2.83 8.71
C TYR A 136 2.66 3.94 9.77
N SER A 137 1.58 4.71 9.98
CA SER A 137 1.54 5.81 10.95
C SER A 137 0.44 5.62 11.97
N ARG A 138 0.77 5.75 13.27
CA ARG A 138 -0.22 5.71 14.36
C ARG A 138 -1.14 6.95 14.40
N THR A 139 -0.93 7.92 13.51
CA THR A 139 -1.74 9.13 13.38
C THR A 139 -2.48 9.19 12.04
N ASP A 140 -2.53 8.08 11.30
CA ASP A 140 -3.31 7.96 10.07
C ASP A 140 -4.81 8.15 10.35
N GLN A 141 -5.46 9.04 9.61
CA GLN A 141 -6.82 9.54 9.90
C GLN A 141 -7.96 8.78 9.21
N PHE A 142 -7.70 7.89 8.25
CA PHE A 142 -8.78 7.16 7.57
C PHE A 142 -9.40 6.03 8.41
N VAL A 143 -8.90 5.84 9.64
CA VAL A 143 -9.49 4.97 10.65
C VAL A 143 -9.76 5.78 11.90
N TRP A 144 -10.82 6.59 11.86
CA TRP A 144 -11.33 7.25 13.05
C TRP A 144 -12.71 6.70 13.42
N TYR A 145 -12.76 5.91 14.49
CA TYR A 145 -14.02 5.55 15.11
C TYR A 145 -14.76 6.81 15.56
N ALA A 146 -16.06 6.87 15.28
CA ALA A 146 -17.02 7.88 15.73
C ALA A 146 -17.07 8.03 17.27
N GLY A 147 -16.03 8.62 17.88
CA GLY A 147 -16.00 8.90 19.32
C GLY A 147 -14.64 9.08 20.00
N GLY A 148 -13.49 8.81 19.38
CA GLY A 148 -12.18 9.04 20.03
C GLY A 148 -11.03 8.17 19.53
N HIS A 149 -9.80 8.62 19.82
CA HIS A 149 -8.54 7.93 19.51
C HIS A 149 -8.56 6.52 20.12
N GLY A 150 -8.58 5.44 19.34
CA GLY A 150 -8.83 4.10 19.91
C GLY A 150 -8.39 2.86 19.14
N ASP A 151 -8.56 2.77 17.81
CA ASP A 151 -8.15 1.57 17.07
C ASP A 151 -6.66 1.67 16.68
N PRO A 152 -5.82 0.69 17.03
CA PRO A 152 -4.41 0.75 16.68
C PRO A 152 -4.28 0.42 15.19
N TRP A 153 -3.89 1.40 14.37
CA TRP A 153 -3.52 1.19 12.95
C TRP A 153 -2.49 0.06 12.77
N ASP A 154 -1.74 -0.25 13.83
CA ASP A 154 -0.97 -1.48 13.97
C ASP A 154 -1.77 -2.73 13.50
N GLN A 155 -3.04 -2.90 13.88
CA GLN A 155 -3.85 -4.07 13.51
C GLN A 155 -4.24 -4.11 12.03
N SER A 156 -4.45 -2.95 11.38
CA SER A 156 -4.80 -2.91 9.96
C SER A 156 -3.57 -3.14 9.08
N ALA A 157 -2.49 -2.41 9.38
CA ALA A 157 -1.32 -2.32 8.52
C ALA A 157 -0.29 -3.44 8.77
N GLN A 158 -0.17 -3.96 10.00
CA GLN A 158 0.82 -4.99 10.28
C GLN A 158 0.51 -6.27 9.51
N LEU A 159 1.56 -6.86 8.93
CA LEU A 159 1.49 -8.13 8.23
C LEU A 159 2.31 -9.18 8.99
N LYS A 160 1.73 -10.35 9.22
CA LYS A 160 2.45 -11.43 9.91
C LYS A 160 3.64 -11.91 9.07
N GLY A 161 4.84 -11.84 9.66
CA GLY A 161 6.09 -12.24 9.01
C GLY A 161 6.79 -11.13 8.22
N ALA A 162 6.23 -9.91 8.18
CA ALA A 162 6.86 -8.74 7.59
C ALA A 162 7.70 -7.95 8.60
N SER A 163 8.59 -7.09 8.10
CA SER A 163 9.14 -5.96 8.85
C SER A 163 8.06 -4.91 9.04
N ASN A 164 7.45 -4.88 10.22
CA ASN A 164 6.39 -3.93 10.56
C ASN A 164 6.98 -2.72 11.29
N ILE A 165 6.88 -1.52 10.71
CA ILE A 165 7.53 -0.31 11.20
C ILE A 165 6.52 0.83 11.28
N ALA A 166 6.21 1.28 12.50
CA ALA A 166 5.51 2.54 12.67
C ALA A 166 6.50 3.70 12.48
N VAL A 167 6.09 4.78 11.79
CA VAL A 167 6.94 5.98 11.65
C VAL A 167 7.32 6.56 13.01
N GLN A 168 6.47 6.40 14.03
CA GLN A 168 6.73 6.86 15.39
C GLN A 168 7.78 6.02 16.14
N ASP A 169 8.11 4.80 15.68
CA ASP A 169 9.19 4.01 16.25
C ASP A 169 10.57 4.57 15.86
N ILE A 170 10.65 5.21 14.69
CA ILE A 170 11.84 5.95 14.24
C ILE A 170 11.83 7.38 14.80
N CYS A 171 10.68 8.05 14.69
CA CYS A 171 10.49 9.46 15.04
C CYS A 171 9.34 9.63 16.05
N PRO A 172 9.60 9.47 17.37
CA PRO A 172 8.58 9.62 18.39
C PRO A 172 7.86 10.97 18.30
N GLY A 173 6.52 10.95 18.31
CA GLY A 173 5.67 12.14 18.21
C GLY A 173 5.49 12.71 16.80
N ARG A 174 6.10 12.11 15.76
CA ARG A 174 5.84 12.52 14.38
C ARG A 174 4.38 12.28 14.02
N TYR A 175 3.73 13.31 13.49
CA TYR A 175 2.37 13.25 12.96
C TYR A 175 2.43 13.11 11.44
N VAL A 176 1.88 12.03 10.92
CA VAL A 176 1.78 11.74 9.48
C VAL A 176 0.40 11.18 9.20
N GLU A 177 -0.38 11.93 8.42
CA GLU A 177 -1.67 11.52 7.89
C GLU A 177 -1.53 10.56 6.70
N HIS A 178 -2.61 9.90 6.32
CA HIS A 178 -2.63 8.84 5.30
C HIS A 178 -2.05 9.30 3.97
N ILE A 179 -2.56 10.38 3.40
CA ILE A 179 -2.08 10.87 2.10
C ILE A 179 -0.67 11.43 2.21
N GLN A 180 -0.32 12.03 3.36
CA GLN A 180 1.03 12.53 3.60
C GLN A 180 2.09 11.42 3.53
N ALA A 181 1.72 10.17 3.87
CA ALA A 181 2.62 9.01 3.80
C ALA A 181 3.33 8.85 2.44
N VAL A 182 2.66 9.19 1.34
CA VAL A 182 3.22 9.01 -0.02
C VAL A 182 4.41 9.93 -0.31
N SER A 183 4.60 10.99 0.48
CA SER A 183 5.70 11.94 0.32
C SER A 183 6.54 12.14 1.59
N ASP A 184 6.12 11.57 2.71
CA ASP A 184 6.76 11.70 4.00
C ASP A 184 8.22 11.19 4.01
N ALA A 185 9.10 11.91 4.69
CA ALA A 185 10.53 11.61 4.72
C ALA A 185 10.85 10.26 5.39
N VAL A 186 10.10 9.87 6.42
CA VAL A 186 10.33 8.64 7.19
C VAL A 186 9.81 7.44 6.41
N TYR A 187 8.62 7.55 5.80
CA TYR A 187 8.13 6.54 4.85
C TYR A 187 9.13 6.27 3.74
N TYR A 188 9.64 7.34 3.11
CA TYR A 188 10.66 7.24 2.09
C TYR A 188 11.93 6.55 2.59
N ALA A 189 12.42 6.91 3.80
CA ALA A 189 13.60 6.26 4.36
C ALA A 189 13.39 4.77 4.60
N VAL A 190 12.21 4.34 5.06
CA VAL A 190 11.87 2.93 5.23
C VAL A 190 11.79 2.20 3.88
N VAL A 191 11.20 2.83 2.86
CA VAL A 191 11.17 2.27 1.51
C VAL A 191 12.59 2.09 0.99
N MET A 192 13.42 3.14 1.07
CA MET A 192 14.80 3.05 0.60
C MET A 192 15.62 2.00 1.36
N ASP A 193 15.42 1.87 2.67
CA ASP A 193 16.08 0.83 3.45
C ASP A 193 15.68 -0.57 2.97
N ALA A 194 14.39 -0.82 2.72
CA ALA A 194 13.91 -2.08 2.13
C ALA A 194 14.56 -2.34 0.76
N LEU A 195 14.57 -1.35 -0.14
CA LEU A 195 15.03 -1.52 -1.52
C LEU A 195 16.56 -1.67 -1.66
N THR A 196 17.33 -1.40 -0.61
CA THR A 196 18.81 -1.37 -0.67
C THR A 196 19.49 -2.39 0.22
N HIS A 197 18.73 -3.18 0.98
CA HIS A 197 19.26 -4.20 1.87
C HIS A 197 18.56 -5.55 1.67
N PRO A 198 19.26 -6.67 1.92
CA PRO A 198 18.60 -7.97 1.97
C PRO A 198 17.57 -8.03 3.11
N GLY A 199 16.42 -8.66 2.82
CA GLY A 199 15.34 -8.82 3.80
C GLY A 199 14.39 -7.61 3.85
N GLY A 200 13.47 -7.61 4.81
CA GLY A 200 12.63 -6.44 5.05
C GLY A 200 13.41 -5.24 5.60
N ALA A 201 12.79 -4.06 5.60
CA ALA A 201 13.39 -2.88 6.20
C ALA A 201 13.67 -3.10 7.71
N ASP A 202 14.61 -2.31 8.23
CA ASP A 202 14.99 -2.31 9.63
C ASP A 202 15.06 -0.88 10.15
N ALA A 203 14.18 -0.56 11.09
CA ALA A 203 14.11 0.76 11.70
C ALA A 203 15.44 1.20 12.35
N SER A 204 16.28 0.25 12.79
CA SER A 204 17.57 0.55 13.43
C SER A 204 18.64 1.03 12.44
N ARG A 205 18.47 0.76 11.13
CA ARG A 205 19.38 1.26 10.07
C ARG A 205 19.06 2.69 9.63
N ILE A 206 17.90 3.22 10.03
CA ILE A 206 17.43 4.53 9.58
C ILE A 206 18.00 5.63 10.49
N ASP A 207 18.73 6.57 9.89
CA ASP A 207 19.29 7.72 10.60
C ASP A 207 18.19 8.65 11.12
N LYS A 208 18.17 8.86 12.44
CA LYS A 208 17.15 9.68 13.14
C LYS A 208 17.14 11.15 12.72
N SER A 209 18.14 11.65 12.01
CA SER A 209 18.10 12.97 11.38
C SER A 209 16.99 13.09 10.33
N VAL A 210 16.45 11.98 9.82
CA VAL A 210 15.25 12.00 8.96
C VAL A 210 14.04 12.64 9.68
N CYS A 211 13.99 12.57 11.01
CA CYS A 211 12.89 13.12 11.80
C CYS A 211 12.77 14.65 11.68
N THR A 212 13.82 15.35 11.27
CA THR A 212 13.80 16.81 11.05
C THR A 212 13.34 17.21 9.65
N ARG A 213 13.02 16.23 8.78
CA ARG A 213 12.59 16.46 7.40
C ARG A 213 11.09 16.24 7.29
N GLY A 214 10.40 17.16 6.59
CA GLY A 214 8.96 17.03 6.34
C GLY A 214 8.63 15.99 5.28
N MET A 215 9.43 15.95 4.20
CA MET A 215 9.19 15.11 3.03
C MET A 215 10.47 14.54 2.44
N MET A 216 10.32 13.57 1.55
CA MET A 216 11.40 12.99 0.77
C MET A 216 12.16 14.05 -0.04
N ALA A 217 13.46 13.84 -0.23
CA ALA A 217 14.28 14.75 -1.01
C ALA A 217 13.88 14.74 -2.49
N GLY A 218 13.89 15.91 -3.15
CA GLY A 218 13.55 16.05 -4.58
C GLY A 218 12.06 16.34 -4.87
N VAL A 219 11.22 16.32 -3.83
CA VAL A 219 9.82 16.75 -3.89
C VAL A 219 9.72 18.20 -3.40
N ASP A 220 8.97 19.03 -4.14
CA ASP A 220 8.70 20.41 -3.75
C ASP A 220 7.54 20.44 -2.72
N PRO A 221 7.67 21.17 -1.59
CA PRO A 221 6.62 21.22 -0.58
C PRO A 221 5.28 21.77 -1.07
N GLY A 222 5.29 22.77 -1.94
CA GLY A 222 4.07 23.34 -2.51
C GLY A 222 3.39 22.36 -3.44
N GLN A 223 4.16 21.67 -4.29
CA GLN A 223 3.67 20.59 -5.13
C GLN A 223 3.08 19.45 -4.30
N ALA A 224 3.79 18.96 -3.28
CA ALA A 224 3.32 17.87 -2.43
C ALA A 224 2.00 18.20 -1.73
N MET A 225 1.84 19.44 -1.26
CA MET A 225 0.60 19.91 -0.65
C MET A 225 -0.54 19.93 -1.69
N SER A 226 -0.30 20.48 -2.87
CA SER A 226 -1.29 20.53 -3.95
C SER A 226 -1.75 19.14 -4.38
N GLU A 227 -0.80 18.23 -4.56
CA GLU A 227 -1.06 16.84 -4.97
C GLU A 227 -1.77 16.05 -3.86
N THR A 228 -1.44 16.30 -2.60
CA THR A 228 -2.15 15.72 -1.44
C THR A 228 -3.62 16.12 -1.46
N VAL A 229 -3.92 17.42 -1.66
CA VAL A 229 -5.29 17.93 -1.78
C VAL A 229 -6.02 17.32 -3.00
N GLU A 230 -5.30 17.11 -4.09
CA GLU A 230 -5.83 16.43 -5.28
C GLU A 230 -6.19 14.98 -5.01
N ILE A 231 -5.32 14.20 -4.36
CA ILE A 231 -5.59 12.81 -4.00
C ILE A 231 -6.78 12.72 -3.04
N ASP A 232 -6.86 13.58 -2.03
CA ASP A 232 -7.99 13.61 -1.08
C ASP A 232 -9.32 13.91 -1.79
N ARG A 233 -9.33 14.91 -2.68
CA ARG A 233 -10.50 15.26 -3.48
C ARG A 233 -10.90 14.13 -4.41
N ASP A 234 -9.94 13.53 -5.10
CA ASP A 234 -10.19 12.40 -5.99
C ASP A 234 -10.78 11.23 -5.20
N LEU A 235 -10.28 10.93 -4.00
CA LEU A 235 -10.87 9.91 -3.13
C LEU A 235 -12.35 10.22 -2.81
N MET A 236 -12.70 11.48 -2.54
CA MET A 236 -14.11 11.87 -2.31
C MET A 236 -14.98 11.72 -3.56
N VAL A 237 -14.46 12.04 -4.76
CA VAL A 237 -15.22 11.96 -6.02
C VAL A 237 -15.36 10.51 -6.49
N LEU A 238 -14.29 9.72 -6.37
CA LEU A 238 -14.19 8.35 -6.87
C LEU A 238 -15.14 7.39 -6.15
N THR A 239 -15.62 7.76 -4.96
CA THR A 239 -16.58 6.98 -4.18
C THR A 239 -18.04 7.25 -4.59
N GLY A 240 -18.30 8.14 -5.54
CA GLY A 240 -19.65 8.49 -6.02
C GLY A 240 -20.15 7.74 -7.26
N GLU A 241 -19.35 6.85 -7.86
CA GLU A 241 -19.67 6.17 -9.13
C GLU A 241 -19.35 4.67 -9.09
N HIS A 242 -19.86 3.93 -10.09
CA HIS A 242 -19.56 2.50 -10.33
C HIS A 242 -19.82 1.60 -9.12
N HIS A 243 -20.90 1.89 -8.40
CA HIS A 243 -21.26 1.17 -7.19
C HIS A 243 -21.74 -0.24 -7.46
N VAL A 244 -21.42 -1.11 -6.51
CA VAL A 244 -21.97 -2.45 -6.35
C VAL A 244 -22.66 -2.54 -4.98
N THR A 245 -23.68 -3.38 -4.90
CA THR A 245 -24.51 -3.57 -3.69
C THR A 245 -23.92 -4.55 -2.68
N GLY A 246 -22.75 -5.12 -2.97
CA GLY A 246 -22.09 -6.07 -2.11
C GLY A 246 -20.69 -6.42 -2.59
N GLU A 247 -19.98 -7.15 -1.74
CA GLU A 247 -18.65 -7.66 -2.05
C GLU A 247 -18.69 -8.54 -3.32
N PRO A 248 -17.80 -8.29 -4.30
CA PRO A 248 -17.61 -9.19 -5.42
C PRO A 248 -17.36 -10.63 -4.95
N LYS A 249 -17.80 -11.61 -5.74
CA LYS A 249 -17.50 -13.02 -5.43
C LYS A 249 -15.99 -13.25 -5.53
N LEU A 250 -15.48 -14.09 -4.64
CA LEU A 250 -14.12 -14.60 -4.78
C LEU A 250 -13.95 -15.31 -6.11
N ALA A 251 -12.82 -15.07 -6.77
CA ALA A 251 -12.40 -15.80 -7.93
C ALA A 251 -12.27 -17.28 -7.58
N ALA A 252 -12.55 -18.16 -8.56
CA ALA A 252 -12.62 -19.59 -8.32
C ALA A 252 -11.33 -20.19 -7.72
N TYR A 253 -10.16 -19.63 -8.06
CA TYR A 253 -8.86 -20.05 -7.54
C TYR A 253 -8.61 -19.65 -6.07
N ALA A 254 -9.42 -18.76 -5.51
CA ALA A 254 -9.31 -18.26 -4.13
C ALA A 254 -10.45 -18.72 -3.23
N ALA A 255 -11.44 -19.44 -3.77
CA ALA A 255 -12.62 -19.92 -3.04
C ALA A 255 -12.43 -21.31 -2.40
N SER A 256 -11.24 -21.89 -2.49
CA SER A 256 -10.90 -23.26 -2.04
C SER A 256 -10.10 -23.29 -0.75
#